data_AF-A0A5J4JIF4-F1
#
_entry.id   AF-A0A5J4JIF4-F1
#
_cell.length_a   1.000
_cell.length_b   1.000
_cell.length_c   1.000
_cell.angle_alpha   90.00
_cell.angle_beta   90.00
_cell.angle_gamma   90.00
#
_symmetry.space_group_name_H-M   'P 1'
#
loop_
_entity.id
_entity.type
_entity.pdbx_description
1 polymer ?
#
loop_
_entity_poly.entity_id
_entity_poly.type
_entity_poly.pdbx_seq_one_letter_code
_entity_poly.pdbx_strand_id
1 'polypeptide(L)'
;MFGWLGWKTGWPLWRAYRRNQYLKEDVEEIFEGIAETRKQLLFHWTEENWSLLEKMEQQLSSTEEKNDENLERLFSSYLKRGQDFSELFLLDMNGRLLHIQLIVSISALPMQGDPLASLDWKNQKGKELPIWSICRSTDFENWAKHI
;
A
#
# COMPACT_ATOMS: atom_id res chain seq x y z
N MET A 1 -16.07 6.17 -28.31
CA MET A 1 -14.95 5.49 -27.62
C MET A 1 -13.64 6.29 -27.67
N PHE A 2 -13.17 6.81 -28.82
CA PHE A 2 -11.92 7.60 -28.89
C PHE A 2 -12.09 9.01 -29.48
N GLY A 3 -13.25 9.64 -29.28
CA GLY A 3 -13.58 10.94 -29.89
C GLY A 3 -12.65 12.08 -29.46
N TRP A 4 -12.02 11.96 -28.30
CA TRP A 4 -11.09 12.94 -27.75
C TRP A 4 -9.67 12.88 -28.36
N LEU A 5 -9.32 11.78 -29.05
CA LEU A 5 -7.95 11.56 -29.53
C LEU A 5 -7.67 12.18 -30.91
N GLY A 6 -8.70 12.65 -31.63
CA GLY A 6 -8.60 13.10 -33.03
C GLY A 6 -8.59 11.95 -34.05
N TRP A 7 -8.94 12.23 -35.32
CA TRP A 7 -9.21 11.18 -36.33
C TRP A 7 -7.98 10.35 -36.73
N LYS A 8 -6.80 10.98 -36.81
CA LYS A 8 -5.56 10.32 -37.29
C LYS A 8 -5.04 9.23 -36.34
N THR A 9 -5.29 9.40 -35.05
CA THR A 9 -4.87 8.52 -33.95
C THR A 9 -6.01 7.64 -33.47
N GLY A 10 -7.25 8.13 -33.46
CA GLY A 10 -8.43 7.37 -33.07
C GLY A 10 -8.78 6.23 -34.03
N TRP A 11 -8.58 6.39 -35.35
CA TRP A 11 -8.94 5.34 -36.33
C TRP A 11 -8.03 4.10 -36.26
N PRO A 12 -6.69 4.21 -36.21
CA PRO A 12 -5.81 3.08 -35.96
C PRO A 12 -6.10 2.37 -34.63
N LEU A 13 -6.34 3.13 -33.55
CA LEU A 13 -6.71 2.56 -32.24
C LEU A 13 -8.03 1.80 -32.30
N TRP A 14 -9.04 2.36 -32.97
CA TRP A 14 -10.33 1.68 -33.13
C TRP A 14 -10.18 0.36 -33.90
N ARG A 15 -9.33 0.34 -34.95
CA ARG A 15 -9.05 -0.88 -35.71
C ARG A 15 -8.29 -1.91 -34.87
N ALA A 16 -7.32 -1.48 -34.07
CA ALA A 16 -6.59 -2.35 -33.15
C ALA A 16 -7.52 -2.93 -32.06
N TYR A 17 -8.34 -2.08 -31.44
CA TYR A 17 -9.34 -2.47 -30.46
C TYR A 17 -10.34 -3.47 -31.03
N ARG A 18 -10.92 -3.19 -32.21
CA ARG A 18 -11.89 -4.09 -32.84
C ARG A 18 -11.29 -5.46 -33.16
N ARG A 19 -10.01 -5.52 -33.55
CA ARG A 19 -9.33 -6.79 -33.80
C ARG A 19 -9.04 -7.56 -32.51
N ASN A 20 -8.76 -6.85 -31.41
CA ASN A 20 -8.41 -7.41 -30.11
C ASN A 20 -9.60 -7.48 -29.15
N GLN A 21 -10.83 -7.21 -29.61
CA GLN A 21 -12.01 -7.10 -28.76
C GLN A 21 -12.31 -8.39 -27.98
N TYR A 22 -11.89 -9.54 -28.50
CA TYR A 22 -12.03 -10.84 -27.84
C TYR A 22 -11.15 -10.98 -26.60
N LEU A 23 -10.06 -10.22 -26.50
CA LEU A 23 -9.17 -10.18 -25.31
C LEU A 23 -9.71 -9.27 -24.22
N LYS A 24 -10.75 -8.48 -24.49
CA LYS A 24 -11.27 -7.50 -23.55
C LYS A 24 -11.77 -8.19 -22.27
N GLU A 25 -12.53 -9.27 -22.43
CA GLU A 25 -13.08 -10.05 -21.31
C GLU A 25 -11.95 -10.68 -20.49
N ASP A 26 -11.00 -11.35 -21.13
CA ASP A 26 -9.83 -11.93 -20.46
C ASP A 26 -9.03 -10.88 -19.65
N VAL A 27 -8.82 -9.70 -20.24
CA VAL A 27 -8.09 -8.60 -19.57
C VAL A 27 -8.88 -8.05 -18.40
N GLU A 28 -10.19 -7.84 -18.56
CA GLU A 28 -11.07 -7.39 -17.47
C GLU A 28 -11.09 -8.40 -16.32
N GLU A 29 -11.18 -9.69 -16.60
CA GLU A 29 -11.13 -10.75 -15.58
C GLU A 29 -9.79 -10.76 -14.83
N ILE A 30 -8.66 -10.61 -15.54
CA ILE A 30 -7.33 -10.52 -14.92
C ILE A 30 -7.23 -9.29 -14.01
N PHE A 31 -7.67 -8.13 -14.50
CA PHE A 31 -7.62 -6.90 -13.70
C PHE A 31 -8.52 -6.99 -12.47
N GLU A 32 -9.73 -7.53 -12.63
CA GLU A 32 -10.66 -7.73 -11.53
C GLU A 32 -10.08 -8.71 -10.51
N GLY A 33 -9.47 -9.82 -10.95
CA GLY A 33 -8.81 -10.77 -10.06
C GLY A 33 -7.65 -10.15 -9.25
N ILE A 34 -6.83 -9.31 -9.90
CA ILE A 34 -5.73 -8.59 -9.21
C ILE A 34 -6.29 -7.55 -8.23
N ALA A 35 -7.32 -6.80 -8.64
CA ALA A 35 -7.96 -5.80 -7.82
C ALA A 35 -8.61 -6.43 -6.58
N GLU A 36 -9.35 -7.53 -6.77
CA GLU A 36 -10.00 -8.27 -5.69
C GLU A 36 -8.97 -8.85 -4.72
N THR A 37 -7.88 -9.43 -5.21
CA THR A 37 -6.80 -9.94 -4.35
C THR A 37 -6.20 -8.82 -3.49
N ARG A 38 -5.93 -7.64 -4.07
CA ARG A 38 -5.39 -6.49 -3.30
C ARG A 38 -6.38 -5.94 -2.30
N LYS A 39 -7.65 -5.86 -2.68
CA LYS A 39 -8.74 -5.46 -1.80
C LYS A 39 -8.84 -6.40 -0.60
N GLN A 40 -8.79 -7.71 -0.82
CA GLN A 40 -8.82 -8.71 0.25
C GLN A 40 -7.61 -8.58 1.18
N LEU A 41 -6.41 -8.37 0.64
CA LEU A 41 -5.21 -8.13 1.45
C LEU A 41 -5.36 -6.87 2.32
N LEU A 42 -5.91 -5.78 1.79
CA LEU A 42 -6.15 -4.56 2.56
C LEU A 42 -7.19 -4.75 3.66
N PHE A 43 -8.27 -5.48 3.39
CA PHE A 43 -9.27 -5.80 4.40
C PHE A 43 -8.67 -6.66 5.51
N HIS A 44 -7.96 -7.72 5.14
CA HIS A 44 -7.32 -8.60 6.10
C HIS A 44 -6.32 -7.84 6.98
N TRP A 45 -5.44 -7.04 6.36
CA TRP A 45 -4.51 -6.18 7.09
C TRP A 45 -5.23 -5.23 8.05
N THR A 46 -6.34 -4.61 7.63
CA THR A 46 -7.11 -3.71 8.49
C THR A 46 -7.74 -4.46 9.67
N GLU A 47 -8.32 -5.63 9.43
CA GLU A 47 -8.93 -6.47 10.47
C GLU A 47 -7.89 -6.96 11.49
N GLU A 48 -6.70 -7.35 11.03
CA GLU A 48 -5.61 -7.76 11.92
C GLU A 48 -5.17 -6.63 12.84
N ASN A 49 -4.99 -5.42 12.30
CA ASN A 49 -4.63 -4.24 13.09
C ASN A 49 -5.73 -3.88 14.08
N TRP A 50 -7.00 -3.95 13.68
CA TRP A 50 -8.12 -3.68 14.59
C TRP A 50 -8.22 -4.71 15.71
N SER A 51 -8.08 -6.00 15.39
CA SER A 51 -8.06 -7.08 16.39
C SER A 51 -6.92 -6.92 17.40
N LEU A 52 -5.77 -6.41 16.95
CA LEU A 52 -4.64 -6.13 17.82
C LEU A 52 -4.99 -5.02 18.84
N LEU A 53 -5.67 -3.95 18.40
CA LEU A 53 -6.15 -2.89 19.29
C LEU A 53 -7.23 -3.37 20.27
N GLU A 54 -8.17 -4.20 19.82
CA GLU A 54 -9.21 -4.77 20.70
C GLU A 54 -8.60 -5.65 21.81
N LYS A 55 -7.61 -6.48 21.47
CA LYS A 55 -6.88 -7.29 22.46
C LYS A 55 -6.15 -6.41 23.47
N MET A 56 -5.60 -5.28 23.02
CA MET A 56 -4.94 -4.31 23.88
C MET A 56 -5.93 -3.66 24.85
N GLU A 57 -7.10 -3.25 24.36
CA GLU A 57 -8.19 -2.70 25.18
C GLU A 57 -8.65 -3.70 26.25
N GLN A 58 -8.86 -4.96 25.87
CA GLN A 58 -9.25 -6.03 26.80
C GLN A 58 -8.21 -6.21 27.91
N GLN A 59 -6.92 -6.21 27.57
CA GLN A 59 -5.84 -6.32 28.56
C GLN A 59 -5.78 -5.10 29.49
N LEU A 60 -5.95 -3.90 28.95
CA LEU A 60 -6.02 -2.65 29.73
C LEU A 60 -7.21 -2.63 30.68
N SER A 61 -8.34 -3.22 30.28
CA SER A 61 -9.55 -3.31 31.11
C SER A 61 -9.44 -4.36 32.20
N SER A 62 -8.69 -5.45 31.96
CA SER A 62 -8.47 -6.53 32.92
C SER A 62 -7.40 -6.23 33.98
N THR A 63 -6.57 -5.21 33.77
CA THR A 63 -5.48 -4.85 34.67
C THR A 63 -5.98 -3.89 35.75
N GLU A 64 -6.09 -4.37 36.99
CA GLU A 64 -6.58 -3.56 38.13
C GLU A 64 -5.57 -2.48 38.57
N GLU A 65 -4.27 -2.72 38.42
CA GLU A 65 -3.20 -1.76 38.74
C GLU A 65 -2.58 -1.18 37.45
N LYS A 66 -3.10 -0.02 37.05
CA LYS A 66 -2.51 0.80 35.98
C LYS A 66 -1.30 1.57 36.50
N ASN A 67 -0.25 0.85 36.88
CA ASN A 67 1.05 1.46 37.14
C ASN A 67 1.75 1.79 35.81
N ASP A 68 2.50 2.89 35.77
CA ASP A 68 3.16 3.40 34.57
C ASP A 68 4.08 2.34 33.93
N GLU A 69 4.83 1.58 34.74
CA GLU A 69 5.70 0.50 34.25
C GLU A 69 4.93 -0.63 33.53
N ASN A 70 3.72 -0.96 33.98
CA ASN A 70 2.90 -1.99 33.36
C ASN A 70 2.32 -1.48 32.02
N LEU A 71 1.94 -0.20 31.97
CA LEU A 71 1.47 0.44 30.75
C LEU A 71 2.59 0.51 29.71
N GLU A 72 3.80 0.92 30.08
CA GLU A 72 4.96 0.95 29.17
C GLU A 72 5.27 -0.44 28.60
N ARG A 73 5.25 -1.48 29.43
CA ARG A 73 5.47 -2.87 28.99
C ARG A 73 4.38 -3.35 28.03
N LEU A 74 3.12 -3.02 28.33
CA LEU A 74 2.01 -3.38 27.47
C LEU A 74 2.13 -2.67 26.11
N PHE A 75 2.27 -1.34 26.09
CA PHE A 75 2.41 -0.55 24.86
C PHE A 75 3.62 -0.99 24.03
N SER A 76 4.78 -1.22 24.65
CA SER A 76 5.96 -1.71 23.93
C SER A 76 5.78 -3.11 23.34
N SER A 77 5.01 -3.98 24.00
CA SER A 77 4.69 -5.31 23.46
C SER A 77 3.77 -5.24 22.24
N TYR A 78 2.80 -4.31 22.22
CA TYR A 78 1.87 -4.13 21.10
C TYR A 78 2.53 -3.42 19.93
N LEU A 79 3.35 -2.38 20.16
CA LEU A 79 4.14 -1.74 19.10
C LEU A 79 5.14 -2.69 18.43
N LYS A 80 5.72 -3.64 19.18
CA LYS A 80 6.60 -4.67 18.58
C LYS A 80 5.83 -5.65 17.70
N ARG A 81 4.54 -5.89 17.98
CA ARG A 81 3.68 -6.81 17.20
C ARG A 81 3.07 -6.11 15.99
N GLY A 82 2.58 -4.89 16.17
CA GLY A 82 2.05 -4.04 15.11
C GLY A 82 3.16 -3.19 14.51
N GLN A 83 4.01 -3.79 13.67
CA GLN A 83 5.14 -3.11 13.04
C GLN A 83 4.71 -1.93 12.13
N ASP A 84 3.45 -1.93 11.69
CA ASP A 84 2.88 -0.87 10.87
C ASP A 84 2.39 0.34 11.68
N PHE A 85 2.34 0.25 13.02
CA PHE A 85 2.00 1.39 13.86
C PHE A 85 3.20 2.30 14.10
N SER A 86 3.07 3.59 13.77
CA SER A 86 4.09 4.59 14.12
C SER A 86 4.05 4.97 15.60
N GLU A 87 2.84 5.02 16.17
CA GLU A 87 2.58 5.48 17.53
C GLU A 87 1.30 4.87 18.10
N LEU A 88 1.26 4.69 19.42
CA LEU A 88 0.06 4.32 20.18
C LEU A 88 -0.13 5.29 21.33
N PHE A 89 -1.37 5.73 21.55
CA PHE A 89 -1.73 6.65 22.63
C PHE A 89 -2.97 6.19 23.39
N LEU A 90 -3.04 6.54 24.68
CA LEU A 90 -4.21 6.33 25.54
C LEU A 90 -4.82 7.69 25.89
N LEU A 91 -6.14 7.80 25.73
CA LEU A 91 -6.89 9.00 26.07
C LEU A 91 -7.86 8.73 27.23
N ASP A 92 -8.08 9.74 28.06
CA ASP A 92 -9.19 9.80 29.03
C ASP A 92 -10.51 10.13 28.30
N MET A 93 -11.64 9.91 28.96
CA MET A 93 -12.99 10.27 28.49
C MET A 93 -13.14 11.76 28.14
N ASN A 94 -12.28 12.62 28.71
CA ASN A 94 -12.22 14.05 28.38
C ASN A 94 -11.30 14.38 27.18
N GLY A 95 -10.77 13.37 26.49
CA GLY A 95 -9.81 13.53 25.39
C GLY A 95 -8.41 13.93 25.85
N ARG A 96 -8.10 13.80 27.14
CA ARG A 96 -6.75 14.10 27.67
C ARG A 96 -5.81 12.93 27.43
N LEU A 97 -4.60 13.22 26.98
CA LEU A 97 -3.57 12.21 26.77
C LEU A 97 -3.06 11.68 28.12
N LEU A 98 -3.22 10.37 28.34
CA LEU A 98 -2.76 9.67 29.54
C LEU A 98 -1.39 9.02 29.29
N HIS A 99 -1.18 8.46 28.10
CA HIS A 99 0.06 7.78 27.74
C HIS A 99 0.28 7.85 26.23
N ILE A 100 1.54 7.93 25.79
CA ILE A 100 1.92 7.82 24.38
C ILE A 100 3.24 7.06 24.28
N GLN A 101 3.32 6.17 23.30
CA GLN A 101 4.56 5.48 22.96
C GLN A 101 4.77 5.57 21.45
N LEU A 102 5.96 6.06 21.07
CA LEU A 102 6.39 6.16 19.69
C LEU A 102 7.36 5.01 19.38
N ILE A 103 7.28 4.44 18.18
CA ILE A 103 8.37 3.63 17.66
C ILE A 103 9.48 4.60 17.23
N VAL A 104 10.55 4.70 18.04
CA VAL A 104 11.79 5.32 17.58
C VAL A 104 12.56 4.28 16.76
N SER A 105 12.02 3.95 15.59
CA SER A 105 12.77 3.29 14.53
C SER A 105 13.35 4.39 13.66
N ILE A 106 14.47 4.96 14.12
CA ILE A 106 15.47 5.46 13.17
C ILE A 106 16.42 4.28 12.94
N SER A 107 15.93 3.23 12.29
CA SER A 107 16.81 2.30 11.58
C SER A 107 16.75 2.72 10.11
N ALA A 108 17.75 3.44 9.62
CA ALA A 108 18.96 2.77 9.15
C ALA A 108 18.58 1.61 8.22
N LEU A 109 17.99 1.93 7.07
CA LEU A 109 18.29 1.13 5.89
C LEU A 109 19.77 1.39 5.62
N PRO A 110 20.70 0.42 5.79
CA PRO A 110 21.84 0.44 4.90
C PRO A 110 21.21 0.40 3.51
N MET A 111 21.39 1.48 2.75
CA MET A 111 21.27 1.48 1.30
C MET A 111 22.35 0.53 0.77
N GLN A 112 22.18 -0.77 1.01
CA GLN A 112 23.08 -1.80 0.54
C GLN A 112 22.66 -2.12 -0.88
N GLY A 113 23.22 -1.32 -1.80
CA GLY A 113 23.21 -1.56 -3.23
C GLY A 113 21.83 -1.41 -3.85
N ASP A 114 21.58 -0.24 -4.43
CA ASP A 114 20.58 -0.09 -5.48
C ASP A 114 20.88 -1.14 -6.58
N PRO A 115 20.04 -2.18 -6.80
CA PRO A 115 20.31 -3.16 -7.85
C PRO A 115 20.24 -2.51 -9.25
N LEU A 116 19.68 -1.30 -9.31
CA LEU A 116 19.46 -0.51 -10.51
C LEU A 116 20.65 0.38 -10.88
N ALA A 117 21.67 0.53 -10.02
CA ALA A 117 22.86 1.33 -10.35
C ALA A 117 23.73 0.70 -11.46
N SER A 118 23.47 -0.55 -11.85
CA SER A 118 24.19 -1.24 -12.93
C SER A 118 23.44 -1.33 -14.26
N LEU A 119 22.21 -0.79 -14.35
CA LEU A 119 21.42 -0.80 -15.58
C LEU A 119 21.63 0.47 -16.40
N ASP A 120 22.64 0.43 -17.26
CA ASP A 120 22.83 1.39 -18.36
C ASP A 120 21.66 1.27 -19.36
N TRP A 121 20.68 2.16 -19.22
CA TRP A 121 19.46 2.22 -20.02
C TRP A 121 19.73 2.55 -21.50
N LYS A 122 20.92 3.04 -21.86
CA LYS A 122 21.23 3.43 -23.25
C LYS A 122 21.46 2.25 -24.19
N ASN A 123 21.61 1.03 -23.68
CA ASN A 123 22.06 -0.12 -24.49
C ASN A 123 21.09 -1.30 -24.57
N GLN A 124 19.81 -1.13 -24.23
CA GLN A 124 18.80 -2.20 -24.35
C GLN A 124 17.84 -2.01 -25.53
N LYS A 125 18.37 -1.89 -26.76
CA LYS A 125 17.56 -2.13 -27.96
C LYS A 125 17.41 -3.63 -28.17
N GLY A 126 16.22 -4.17 -27.90
CA GLY A 126 15.80 -5.48 -28.41
C GLY A 126 15.70 -6.63 -27.40
N LYS A 127 15.46 -6.36 -26.11
CA LYS A 127 15.06 -7.42 -25.17
C LYS A 127 13.65 -7.13 -24.65
N GLU A 128 12.75 -8.09 -24.82
CA GLU A 128 11.40 -8.04 -24.27
C GLU A 128 11.51 -7.95 -22.75
N LEU A 129 11.06 -6.82 -22.19
CA LEU A 129 11.02 -6.60 -20.75
C LEU A 129 9.74 -7.23 -20.18
N PRO A 130 9.80 -7.86 -19.00
CA PRO A 130 8.61 -8.39 -18.34
C PRO A 130 7.67 -7.23 -17.94
N ILE A 131 6.37 -7.41 -18.18
CA ILE A 131 5.27 -6.43 -18.05
C ILE A 131 5.30 -5.65 -16.72
N TRP A 132 5.82 -6.25 -15.65
CA TRP A 132 5.94 -5.64 -14.33
C TRP A 132 6.86 -4.40 -14.26
N SER A 133 7.77 -4.23 -15.22
CA SER A 133 8.72 -3.11 -15.26
C SER A 133 8.11 -1.78 -15.73
N ILE A 134 6.87 -1.79 -16.24
CA ILE A 134 6.16 -0.58 -16.69
C ILE A 134 5.47 0.15 -15.53
N CYS A 135 5.21 -0.54 -14.40
CA CYS A 135 4.40 0.02 -13.31
C CYS A 135 5.15 0.96 -12.34
N ARG A 136 6.40 1.35 -12.62
CA ARG A 136 7.19 2.17 -11.68
C ARG A 136 7.96 3.30 -12.37
N SER A 137 7.33 4.04 -13.27
CA SER A 137 7.74 5.42 -13.58
C SER A 137 6.58 6.36 -13.26
N THR A 138 6.74 7.09 -12.16
CA THR A 138 6.16 8.40 -11.87
C THR A 138 5.36 9.04 -13.01
N ASP A 139 4.04 8.83 -13.03
CA ASP A 139 3.09 9.76 -13.67
C ASP A 139 1.63 9.53 -13.23
N PHE A 140 1.43 9.04 -12.00
CA PHE A 140 0.06 8.88 -11.45
C PHE A 140 -0.59 10.24 -11.13
N GLU A 141 0.20 11.28 -10.82
CA GLU A 141 -0.31 12.62 -10.49
C GLU A 141 -0.82 13.42 -11.71
N ASN A 142 -0.45 13.05 -12.93
CA ASN A 142 -0.97 13.71 -14.14
C ASN A 142 -2.32 13.16 -14.62
N TRP A 143 -2.72 11.98 -14.15
CA TRP A 143 -3.97 11.34 -14.58
C TRP A 143 -5.22 11.97 -13.93
N ALA A 144 -5.11 12.52 -12.72
CA ALA A 144 -6.22 13.14 -12.00
C ALA A 144 -6.61 14.56 -12.46
N LYS A 145 -5.80 15.19 -13.34
CA LYS A 145 -6.07 16.57 -13.82
C LYS A 145 -6.98 16.66 -15.05
N HIS A 146 -7.37 15.53 -15.65
CA HIS A 146 -8.18 15.50 -16.88
C HIS A 146 -9.34 14.49 -16.84
N ILE A 147 -9.93 14.25 -15.66
CA ILE A 147 -11.29 13.71 -15.58
C ILE A 147 -12.28 14.86 -15.67
#